data_AF-A0A699WVQ5-F1
#
_entry.id   AF-A0A699WVQ5-F1
#
_cell.length_a   1.000
_cell.length_b   1.000
_cell.length_c   1.000
_cell.angle_alpha   90.00
_cell.angle_beta   90.00
_cell.angle_gamma   90.00
#
_symmetry.space_group_name_H-M   'P 1'
#
loop_
_entity.id
_entity.type
_entity.pdbx_description
1 polymer ?
#
loop_
_entity_poly.entity_id
_entity_poly.type
_entity_poly.pdbx_seq_one_letter_code
_entity_poly.pdbx_strand_id
1 'polypeptide(L)'
;AGYDFTTRYPSNNSPTLALLLTGRVEPVATMFEMGDRTSIPPYDIEHMRITINDMAPIVRASWMRGVSALPNTFAHESYIDELAFAAGVDPVEYRLRYLHDDRASELVRATAERANWSPRTQP
;
A
#
# COMPACT_ATOMS: atom_id res chain seq x y z
N ALA A 1 -16.03 -2.25 8.25
CA ALA A 1 -14.92 -2.64 9.14
C ALA A 1 -14.27 -1.41 9.78
N GLY A 2 -13.74 -1.54 10.99
CA GLY A 2 -12.86 -0.53 11.59
C GLY A 2 -11.41 -0.97 11.47
N TYR A 3 -10.50 -0.06 11.19
CA TYR A 3 -9.06 -0.33 11.16
C TYR A 3 -8.35 0.47 12.25
N ASP A 4 -7.33 -0.12 12.86
CA ASP A 4 -6.38 0.60 13.70
C ASP A 4 -5.34 1.25 12.79
N PHE A 5 -5.22 2.58 12.86
CA PHE A 5 -4.34 3.36 12.00
C PHE A 5 -3.38 4.19 12.84
N THR A 6 -2.10 3.87 12.74
CA THR A 6 -1.04 4.66 13.35
C THR A 6 -0.07 5.12 12.27
N THR A 7 0.17 6.43 12.21
CA THR A 7 1.19 7.01 11.35
C THR A 7 2.19 7.79 12.20
N ARG A 8 3.46 7.51 11.98
CA ARG A 8 4.62 8.19 12.57
C ARG A 8 5.45 8.67 11.40
N TYR A 9 5.03 9.81 10.87
CA TYR A 9 5.60 10.41 9.67
C TYR A 9 6.67 11.43 10.06
N PRO A 10 7.92 11.32 9.58
CA PRO A 10 8.80 12.45 9.40
C PRO A 10 8.79 12.78 7.91
N SER A 11 7.85 13.61 7.47
CA SER A 11 8.17 14.43 6.30
C SER A 11 7.98 15.88 6.66
N ASN A 12 8.90 16.36 7.47
CA ASN A 12 9.31 17.76 7.52
C ASN A 12 9.91 18.24 6.16
N ASN A 13 9.29 17.88 5.02
CA ASN A 13 9.74 18.17 3.66
C ASN A 13 11.04 17.42 3.24
N SER A 14 11.19 16.17 3.69
CA SER A 14 12.34 15.29 3.40
C SER A 14 13.73 15.87 3.73
N PRO A 15 13.98 16.42 4.93
CA PRO A 15 15.32 16.76 5.36
C PRO A 15 16.11 15.48 5.57
N THR A 16 17.40 15.55 5.24
CA THR A 16 18.25 14.38 5.33
C THR A 16 18.54 14.04 6.80
N LEU A 17 18.78 12.75 7.06
CA LEU A 17 19.15 12.25 8.37
C LEU A 17 20.33 13.05 8.99
N ALA A 18 21.29 13.47 8.16
CA ALA A 18 22.41 14.30 8.60
C ALA A 18 21.98 15.66 9.19
N LEU A 19 20.96 16.31 8.64
CA LEU A 19 20.47 17.60 9.15
C LEU A 19 19.83 17.44 10.54
N LEU A 20 19.11 16.34 10.76
CA LEU A 20 18.52 16.02 12.06
C LEU A 20 19.59 15.66 13.09
N LEU A 21 20.53 14.78 12.74
CA LEU A 21 21.58 14.32 13.66
C LEU A 21 22.57 15.42 14.05
N THR A 22 22.75 16.44 13.20
CA THR A 22 23.62 17.60 13.49
C THR A 22 22.88 18.75 14.19
N GLY A 23 21.57 18.63 14.43
CA GLY A 23 20.75 19.68 15.03
C GLY A 23 20.58 20.92 14.14
N ARG A 24 20.87 20.82 12.84
CA ARG A 24 20.65 21.93 11.89
C ARG A 24 19.18 22.12 11.55
N VAL A 25 18.39 21.07 11.73
CA VAL A 25 16.93 21.08 11.60
C VAL A 25 16.34 20.41 12.85
N GLU A 26 15.34 21.03 13.45
CA GLU A 26 14.61 20.47 14.59
C GLU A 26 13.87 19.18 14.20
N PRO A 27 13.94 18.11 15.01
CA PRO A 27 13.30 16.82 14.73
C PRO A 27 11.80 16.85 15.07
N VAL A 28 11.05 17.72 14.40
CA VAL A 28 9.59 17.81 14.55
C VAL A 28 8.91 16.79 13.65
N ALA A 29 8.06 15.94 14.24
CA ALA A 29 7.21 15.01 13.52
C ALA A 29 6.00 15.75 12.92
N THR A 30 6.12 16.19 11.68
CA THR A 30 5.03 16.82 10.92
C THR A 30 4.48 15.85 9.89
N MET A 31 3.16 15.65 9.90
CA MET A 31 2.45 14.87 8.88
C MET A 31 2.14 15.75 7.66
N PHE A 32 2.34 15.21 6.46
CA PHE A 32 1.93 15.83 5.20
C PHE A 32 0.83 14.99 4.54
N GLU A 33 -0.10 15.66 3.86
CA GLU A 33 -1.34 15.09 3.29
C GLU A 33 -1.16 13.99 2.21
N MET A 34 0.07 13.73 1.77
CA MET A 34 0.36 12.82 0.66
C MET A 34 0.95 11.47 1.12
N GLY A 35 1.31 11.36 2.40
CA GLY A 35 2.16 10.28 2.90
C GLY A 35 1.46 8.93 3.09
N ASP A 36 0.16 8.94 3.36
CA ASP A 36 -0.64 7.77 3.71
C ASP A 36 -1.56 7.28 2.57
N ARG A 37 -1.43 7.85 1.37
CA ARG A 37 -2.23 7.45 0.21
C ARG A 37 -2.17 5.94 -0.02
N THR A 38 -3.36 5.37 -0.17
CA THR A 38 -3.59 3.94 -0.41
C THR A 38 -2.92 3.02 0.62
N SER A 39 -2.65 3.49 1.85
CA SER A 39 -2.17 2.63 2.93
C SER A 39 -3.27 1.69 3.44
N ILE A 40 -4.53 2.06 3.21
CA ILE A 40 -5.68 1.19 3.41
C ILE A 40 -5.89 0.42 2.09
N PRO A 41 -5.82 -0.92 2.10
CA PRO A 41 -6.10 -1.73 0.92
C PRO A 41 -7.58 -1.61 0.51
N PRO A 42 -7.91 -1.85 -0.77
CA PRO A 42 -9.30 -1.83 -1.26
C PRO A 42 -10.10 -3.09 -0.88
N TYR A 43 -9.49 -4.03 -0.16
CA TYR A 43 -10.09 -5.30 0.26
C TYR A 43 -10.79 -5.14 1.61
N ASP A 44 -11.99 -5.70 1.73
CA ASP A 44 -12.74 -5.73 2.99
C ASP A 44 -12.15 -6.80 3.91
N ILE A 45 -11.33 -6.34 4.85
CA ILE A 45 -10.70 -7.16 5.89
C ILE A 45 -11.27 -6.72 7.23
N GLU A 46 -11.89 -7.64 7.96
CA GLU A 46 -12.60 -7.34 9.21
C GLU A 46 -11.66 -6.77 10.29
N HIS A 47 -10.45 -7.33 10.39
CA HIS A 47 -9.46 -6.96 11.40
C HIS A 47 -8.18 -6.48 10.75
N MET A 48 -7.99 -5.16 10.71
CA MET A 48 -6.86 -4.54 10.03
C MET A 48 -6.16 -3.55 10.94
N ARG A 49 -4.82 -3.64 10.98
CA ARG A 49 -3.95 -2.70 11.66
C ARG A 49 -2.88 -2.22 10.69
N ILE A 50 -2.83 -0.92 10.47
CA ILE A 50 -1.93 -0.26 9.53
C ILE A 50 -1.00 0.65 10.34
N THR A 51 0.29 0.41 10.22
CA THR A 51 1.32 1.22 10.88
C THR A 51 2.28 1.77 9.84
N ILE A 52 2.44 3.09 9.81
CA ILE A 52 3.38 3.78 8.94
C ILE A 52 4.50 4.33 9.82
N ASN A 53 5.73 3.84 9.61
CA ASN A 53 6.93 4.37 10.24
C ASN A 53 7.83 4.92 9.13
N ASP A 54 7.69 6.22 8.87
CA ASP A 54 8.56 6.86 7.89
C ASP A 54 9.86 7.33 8.59
N MET A 55 10.93 7.48 7.83
CA MET A 55 12.26 7.79 8.36
C MET A 55 12.96 8.85 7.53
N ALA A 56 13.74 9.69 8.19
CA ALA A 56 14.54 10.70 7.51
C ALA A 56 15.51 10.03 6.52
N PRO A 57 15.48 10.39 5.23
CA PRO A 57 16.27 9.70 4.23
C PRO A 57 17.74 10.11 4.32
N ILE A 58 18.65 9.23 3.90
CA ILE A 58 20.09 9.53 3.86
C ILE A 58 20.39 10.58 2.78
N VAL A 59 19.78 10.40 1.61
CA VAL A 59 19.83 11.34 0.48
C VAL A 59 18.48 12.03 0.33
N ARG A 60 18.44 13.21 -0.28
CA ARG A 60 17.17 13.92 -0.50
C ARG A 60 16.23 13.03 -1.34
N ALA A 61 15.13 12.61 -0.73
CA ALA A 61 14.02 11.98 -1.43
C ALA A 61 13.13 13.06 -2.03
N SER A 62 12.46 12.72 -3.14
CA SER A 62 11.44 13.54 -3.76
C SER A 62 10.33 12.64 -4.28
N TRP A 63 9.28 13.26 -4.79
CA TRP A 63 8.07 12.58 -5.19
C TRP A 63 8.26 11.90 -6.55
N MET A 64 7.83 10.65 -6.64
CA MET A 64 7.69 9.92 -7.90
C MET A 64 6.21 9.79 -8.25
N ARG A 65 5.90 9.44 -9.51
CA ARG A 65 4.52 9.20 -9.95
C ARG A 65 3.88 8.14 -9.06
N GLY A 66 2.73 8.47 -8.47
CA GLY A 66 2.07 7.62 -7.49
C GLY A 66 2.71 7.72 -6.09
N VAL A 67 2.81 8.94 -5.56
CA VAL A 67 3.33 9.24 -4.20
C VAL A 67 2.64 8.34 -3.18
N SER A 68 3.43 7.51 -2.50
CA SER A 68 3.02 6.42 -1.60
C SER A 68 2.17 5.31 -2.22
N ALA A 69 1.39 5.60 -3.26
CA ALA A 69 0.48 4.65 -3.89
C ALA A 69 1.20 3.44 -4.52
N LEU A 70 2.31 3.68 -5.22
CA LEU A 70 3.04 2.60 -5.89
C LEU A 70 3.58 1.54 -4.92
N PRO A 71 4.35 1.88 -3.86
CA PRO A 71 4.85 0.88 -2.93
C PRO A 71 3.72 0.22 -2.12
N ASN A 72 2.68 0.97 -1.73
CA ASN A 72 1.55 0.40 -0.99
C ASN A 72 0.75 -0.60 -1.83
N THR A 73 0.41 -0.25 -3.08
CA THR A 73 -0.27 -1.17 -3.99
C THR A 73 0.58 -2.41 -4.26
N PHE A 74 1.89 -2.26 -4.48
CA PHE A 74 2.77 -3.41 -4.63
C PHE A 74 2.69 -4.34 -3.42
N ALA A 75 2.83 -3.81 -2.20
CA ALA A 75 2.76 -4.62 -0.98
C ALA A 75 1.40 -5.32 -0.82
N HIS A 76 0.29 -4.61 -1.05
CA HIS A 76 -1.05 -5.17 -0.96
C HIS A 76 -1.28 -6.30 -1.98
N GLU A 77 -0.92 -6.07 -3.24
CA GLU A 77 -1.17 -7.02 -4.32
C GLU A 77 -0.26 -8.25 -4.24
N SER A 78 1.00 -8.07 -3.83
CA SER A 78 1.90 -9.20 -3.54
C SER A 78 1.36 -10.06 -2.41
N TYR A 79 0.90 -9.46 -1.32
CA TYR A 79 0.38 -10.22 -0.18
C TYR A 79 -0.91 -10.96 -0.53
N ILE A 80 -1.79 -10.36 -1.34
CA ILE A 80 -3.00 -11.03 -1.83
C ILE A 80 -2.68 -12.23 -2.71
N ASP A 81 -1.67 -12.13 -3.59
CA ASP A 81 -1.21 -13.27 -4.40
C ASP A 81 -0.63 -14.39 -3.52
N GLU A 82 0.16 -14.04 -2.49
CA GLU A 82 0.67 -15.02 -1.53
C GLU A 82 -0.45 -15.73 -0.76
N LEU A 83 -1.49 -15.00 -0.34
CA LEU A 83 -2.66 -15.57 0.33
C LEU A 83 -3.48 -16.46 -0.61
N ALA A 84 -3.65 -16.07 -1.87
CA ALA A 84 -4.33 -16.88 -2.87
C ALA A 84 -3.58 -18.20 -3.10
N PHE A 85 -2.24 -18.12 -3.25
CA PHE A 85 -1.37 -19.28 -3.35
C PHE A 85 -1.48 -20.20 -2.14
N ALA A 86 -1.36 -19.65 -0.93
CA ALA A 86 -1.47 -20.41 0.32
C ALA A 86 -2.86 -21.07 0.49
N ALA A 87 -3.91 -20.44 -0.02
CA ALA A 87 -5.28 -20.97 -0.01
C ALA A 87 -5.55 -21.98 -1.14
N GLY A 88 -4.65 -22.11 -2.12
CA GLY A 88 -4.88 -22.94 -3.32
C GLY A 88 -6.01 -22.41 -4.20
N VAL A 89 -6.19 -21.09 -4.26
CA VAL A 89 -7.27 -20.41 -4.99
C VAL A 89 -6.66 -19.57 -6.11
N ASP A 90 -7.39 -19.39 -7.20
CA ASP A 90 -6.98 -18.48 -8.26
C ASP A 90 -6.86 -17.03 -7.75
N PRO A 91 -5.78 -16.29 -8.09
CA PRO A 91 -5.57 -14.95 -7.57
C PRO A 91 -6.62 -13.91 -8.01
N VAL A 92 -7.28 -14.09 -9.15
CA VAL A 92 -8.39 -13.22 -9.58
C VAL A 92 -9.62 -13.54 -8.74
N GLU A 93 -9.95 -14.81 -8.58
CA GLU A 93 -11.05 -15.25 -7.72
C GLU A 93 -10.85 -14.77 -6.27
N TYR A 94 -9.65 -14.95 -5.73
CA TYR A 94 -9.33 -14.57 -4.35
C TYR A 94 -9.53 -13.08 -4.10
N ARG A 95 -9.10 -12.21 -5.02
CA ARG A 95 -9.35 -10.76 -4.95
C ARG A 95 -10.84 -10.45 -4.88
N LEU A 96 -11.64 -11.08 -5.74
CA LEU A 96 -13.08 -10.84 -5.84
C LEU A 96 -13.85 -11.29 -4.60
N ARG A 97 -13.28 -12.14 -3.73
CA ARG A 97 -13.89 -12.49 -2.44
C ARG A 97 -13.92 -11.32 -1.45
N TYR A 98 -12.91 -10.45 -1.52
CA TYR A 98 -12.73 -9.34 -0.57
C TYR A 98 -12.91 -7.97 -1.21
N LEU A 99 -12.95 -7.86 -2.54
CA LEU A 99 -13.13 -6.60 -3.25
C LEU A 99 -14.62 -6.31 -3.47
N HIS A 100 -15.25 -5.58 -2.56
CA HIS A 100 -16.69 -5.29 -2.61
C HIS A 100 -17.06 -4.01 -3.40
N ASP A 101 -16.09 -3.19 -3.81
CA ASP A 101 -16.36 -2.07 -4.72
C ASP A 101 -16.77 -2.59 -6.10
N ASP A 102 -18.01 -2.29 -6.52
CA ASP A 102 -18.61 -2.82 -7.74
C ASP A 102 -17.76 -2.48 -8.99
N ARG A 103 -17.27 -1.24 -9.06
CA ARG A 103 -16.51 -0.75 -10.21
C ARG A 103 -15.12 -1.40 -10.28
N ALA A 104 -14.45 -1.57 -9.14
CA ALA A 104 -13.17 -2.25 -9.07
C ALA A 104 -13.32 -3.74 -9.39
N SER A 105 -14.35 -4.39 -8.87
CA SER A 105 -14.68 -5.78 -9.19
C SER A 105 -15.01 -5.98 -10.67
N GLU A 106 -15.78 -5.09 -11.29
CA GLU A 106 -16.05 -5.11 -12.73
C GLU A 106 -14.75 -4.97 -13.54
N LEU A 107 -13.88 -4.04 -13.15
CA LEU A 107 -12.58 -3.84 -13.81
C LEU A 107 -11.71 -5.10 -13.76
N VAL A 108 -11.65 -5.78 -12.61
CA VAL A 108 -10.89 -7.03 -12.45
C VAL A 108 -11.45 -8.11 -13.37
N ARG A 109 -12.78 -8.32 -13.38
CA ARG A 109 -13.43 -9.31 -14.25
C ARG A 109 -13.20 -9.03 -15.72
N ALA A 110 -13.44 -7.78 -16.15
CA ALA A 110 -13.25 -7.37 -17.54
C ALA A 110 -11.79 -7.49 -18.00
N THR A 111 -10.83 -7.22 -17.11
CA THR A 111 -9.41 -7.38 -17.41
C THR A 111 -9.03 -8.84 -17.57
N ALA A 112 -9.48 -9.72 -16.66
CA ALA A 112 -9.23 -11.15 -16.74
C ALA A 112 -9.83 -11.77 -18.02
N GLU A 113 -11.07 -11.39 -18.36
CA GLU A 113 -11.74 -11.82 -19.60
C GLU A 113 -10.94 -11.40 -20.84
N ARG A 114 -10.60 -10.11 -20.96
CA ARG A 114 -9.85 -9.58 -22.12
C ARG A 114 -8.43 -10.13 -22.23
N ALA A 115 -7.82 -10.49 -21.11
CA ALA A 115 -6.51 -11.11 -21.08
C ALA A 115 -6.55 -12.61 -21.41
N ASN A 116 -7.75 -13.21 -21.60
CA ASN A 116 -7.95 -14.67 -21.67
C ASN A 116 -7.26 -15.38 -20.49
N TRP A 117 -7.46 -14.85 -19.28
CA TRP A 117 -6.85 -15.39 -18.07
C TRP A 117 -7.23 -16.85 -17.89
N SER A 118 -6.22 -17.70 -17.71
CA SER A 118 -6.41 -19.10 -17.37
C SER A 118 -6.29 -19.26 -15.86
N PRO A 119 -7.35 -19.74 -15.17
CA PRO A 119 -7.30 -19.92 -13.73
C PRO A 119 -6.12 -20.78 -13.30
N ARG A 120 -5.41 -20.33 -12.28
CA ARG A 120 -4.20 -21.03 -11.78
C ARG A 120 -4.03 -20.82 -10.29
N THR A 121 -3.52 -21.85 -9.62
CA THR A 121 -3.29 -21.83 -8.17
C THR A 121 -1.80 -21.77 -7.81
N GLN A 122 -0.93 -21.69 -8.83
CA GLN A 122 0.52 -21.62 -8.70
C GLN A 122 1.10 -20.55 -9.66
N PRO A 123 2.25 -19.94 -9.34
CA PRO A 123 2.92 -18.94 -10.18
C PRO A 123 3.31 -19.41 -11.57
#